data_AF-A0A1S9RLD6-F1
#
_entry.id   AF-A0A1S9RLD6-F1
#
_cell.length_a   1.000
_cell.length_b   1.000
_cell.length_c   1.000
_cell.angle_alpha   90.00
_cell.angle_beta   90.00
_cell.angle_gamma   90.00
#
_symmetry.space_group_name_H-M   'P 1'
#
loop_
_entity.id
_entity.type
_entity.pdbx_description
1 polymer ?
#
loop_
_entity_poly.entity_id
_entity_poly.type
_entity_poly.pdbx_seq_one_letter_code
_entity_poly.pdbx_strand_id
1 'polypeptide(L)'
;MPPIRSESRQKLANQEGKILLALDDIKNGRVKSIRAAAKLYEIPHTTLAGRAKGVQARVETPPNKRKLTQLEEDSLIEWIFSMDKRGAAPRKTAVREMADILLAARGSHPPPTVGQNWSSNFINRHPELRMRISIRYDYQRALNEDPKLLREWFSIVQRTINENGI
;
A
#
# COMPACT_ATOMS: atom_id res chain seq x y z
N MET A 1 -3.73 -0.51 -20.52
CA MET A 1 -4.68 0.41 -19.86
C MET A 1 -4.78 0.05 -18.39
N PRO A 2 -4.62 0.99 -17.43
CA PRO A 2 -4.94 0.73 -16.04
C PRO A 2 -6.47 0.50 -15.91
N PRO A 3 -6.94 -0.33 -14.96
CA PRO A 3 -8.33 -0.78 -14.94
C PRO A 3 -9.29 0.28 -14.39
N ILE A 4 -10.57 0.15 -14.77
CA ILE A 4 -11.82 0.92 -14.49
C ILE A 4 -12.15 1.12 -12.98
N ARG A 5 -11.22 0.80 -12.06
CA ARG A 5 -11.48 0.77 -10.61
C ARG A 5 -11.61 2.15 -9.96
N SER A 6 -11.05 3.22 -10.55
CA SER A 6 -11.13 4.58 -9.98
C SER A 6 -12.54 5.15 -10.08
N GLU A 7 -13.19 5.01 -11.23
CA GLU A 7 -14.55 5.52 -11.47
C GLU A 7 -15.58 4.85 -10.57
N SER A 8 -15.47 3.54 -10.36
CA SER A 8 -16.40 2.81 -9.49
C SER A 8 -16.29 3.25 -8.02
N ARG A 9 -15.08 3.58 -7.55
CA ARG A 9 -14.85 4.05 -6.18
C ARG A 9 -15.37 5.47 -5.96
N GLN A 10 -15.19 6.37 -6.93
CA GLN A 10 -15.77 7.72 -6.91
C GLN A 10 -17.30 7.68 -6.94
N LYS A 11 -17.88 6.78 -7.75
CA LYS A 11 -19.34 6.55 -7.79
C LYS A 11 -19.90 6.08 -6.45
N LEU A 12 -19.20 5.17 -5.76
CA LEU A 12 -19.56 4.72 -4.41
C LEU A 12 -19.44 5.82 -3.37
N ALA A 13 -18.38 6.64 -3.41
CA ALA A 13 -18.19 7.76 -2.49
C ALA A 13 -19.30 8.82 -2.64
N ASN A 14 -19.67 9.15 -3.89
CA ASN A 14 -20.77 10.08 -4.17
C ASN A 14 -22.13 9.52 -3.69
N GLN A 15 -22.32 8.20 -3.79
CA GLN A 15 -23.52 7.54 -3.29
C GLN A 15 -23.60 7.59 -1.75
N GLU A 16 -22.48 7.41 -1.05
CA GLU A 16 -22.42 7.54 0.41
C GLU A 16 -22.74 8.96 0.90
N GLY A 17 -22.27 10.00 0.18
CA GLY A 17 -22.62 11.39 0.50
C GLY A 17 -24.13 11.63 0.49
N LYS A 18 -24.84 11.11 -0.53
CA LYS A 18 -26.31 11.19 -0.61
C LYS A 18 -26.99 10.44 0.55
N ILE A 19 -26.48 9.27 0.93
CA ILE A 19 -27.03 8.48 2.04
C ILE A 19 -26.90 9.23 3.36
N LEU A 20 -25.73 9.82 3.64
CA LEU A 20 -25.50 10.59 4.87
C LEU A 20 -26.42 11.81 4.96
N LEU A 21 -26.59 12.54 3.85
CA LEU A 21 -27.46 13.71 3.79
C LEU A 21 -28.94 13.33 3.96
N ALA A 22 -29.36 12.20 3.38
CA ALA A 22 -30.70 11.64 3.60
C ALA A 22 -30.96 11.25 5.06
N LEU A 23 -29.96 10.67 5.75
CA LEU A 23 -30.06 10.33 7.18
C LEU A 23 -30.11 11.57 8.07
N ASP A 24 -29.31 12.60 7.74
CA ASP A 24 -29.32 13.89 8.45
C ASP A 24 -30.68 14.59 8.34
N ASP A 25 -31.27 14.62 7.14
CA ASP A 25 -32.59 15.20 6.91
C ASP A 25 -33.72 14.47 7.64
N ILE A 26 -33.63 13.13 7.78
CA ILE A 26 -34.55 12.36 8.61
C ILE A 26 -34.37 12.73 10.09
N LYS A 27 -33.13 12.82 10.55
CA LYS A 27 -32.80 13.16 11.94
C LYS A 27 -33.25 14.57 12.33
N ASN A 28 -33.11 15.51 11.40
CA ASN A 28 -33.52 16.91 11.55
C ASN A 28 -35.03 17.12 11.29
N GLY A 29 -35.79 16.05 11.02
CA GLY A 29 -37.25 16.11 10.84
C GLY A 29 -37.71 16.78 9.54
N ARG A 30 -36.79 17.11 8.62
CA ARG A 30 -37.11 17.66 7.30
C ARG A 30 -37.86 16.64 6.44
N VAL A 31 -37.55 15.35 6.62
CA VAL A 31 -38.22 14.25 5.95
C VAL A 31 -38.81 13.27 6.97
N LYS A 32 -40.12 13.01 6.84
CA LYS A 32 -40.90 12.26 7.83
C LYS A 32 -40.69 10.74 7.84
N SER A 33 -40.06 10.17 6.80
CA SER A 33 -39.85 8.71 6.72
C SER A 33 -38.65 8.33 5.87
N ILE A 34 -38.08 7.16 6.15
CA ILE A 34 -36.99 6.55 5.36
C ILE A 34 -37.44 6.35 3.90
N ARG A 35 -38.70 5.97 3.68
CA ARG A 35 -39.27 5.77 2.33
C ARG A 35 -39.34 7.06 1.52
N ALA A 36 -39.76 8.15 2.17
CA ALA A 36 -39.81 9.46 1.55
C ALA A 36 -38.41 9.99 1.23
N ALA A 37 -37.46 9.83 2.15
CA ALA A 37 -36.07 10.23 1.95
C ALA A 37 -35.40 9.42 0.82
N ALA A 38 -35.60 8.10 0.79
CA ALA A 38 -35.12 7.24 -0.28
C ALA A 38 -35.61 7.69 -1.67
N LYS A 39 -36.88 8.09 -1.78
CA LYS A 39 -37.46 8.61 -3.02
C LYS A 39 -36.89 9.99 -3.38
N LEU A 40 -36.76 10.90 -2.40
CA LEU A 40 -36.24 12.26 -2.61
C LEU A 40 -34.78 12.26 -3.10
N TYR A 41 -33.96 11.40 -2.51
CA TYR A 41 -32.53 11.31 -2.79
C TYR A 41 -32.17 10.29 -3.88
N GLU A 42 -33.17 9.64 -4.50
CA GLU A 42 -33.01 8.60 -5.51
C GLU A 42 -32.13 7.42 -5.04
N ILE A 43 -32.31 6.99 -3.80
CA ILE A 43 -31.56 5.90 -3.17
C ILE A 43 -32.49 4.69 -3.00
N PRO A 44 -32.04 3.45 -3.27
CA PRO A 44 -32.81 2.27 -2.92
C PRO A 44 -33.17 2.26 -1.42
N HIS A 45 -34.45 2.06 -1.12
CA HIS A 45 -34.95 2.06 0.26
C HIS A 45 -34.22 1.06 1.16
N THR A 46 -33.86 -0.13 0.63
CA THR A 46 -33.13 -1.17 1.35
C THR A 46 -31.74 -0.70 1.78
N THR A 47 -31.04 0.06 0.93
CA THR A 47 -29.73 0.63 1.24
C THR A 47 -29.83 1.66 2.35
N LEU A 48 -30.77 2.62 2.25
CA LEU A 48 -30.96 3.66 3.26
C LEU A 48 -31.43 3.07 4.61
N ALA A 49 -32.35 2.11 4.58
CA ALA A 49 -32.82 1.40 5.77
C ALA A 49 -31.71 0.58 6.42
N GLY A 50 -30.86 -0.09 5.64
CA GLY A 50 -29.68 -0.80 6.14
C GLY A 50 -28.70 0.16 6.81
N ARG A 51 -28.43 1.31 6.19
CA ARG A 51 -27.54 2.33 6.77
C ARG A 51 -28.10 2.92 8.07
N ALA A 52 -29.41 3.19 8.11
CA ALA A 52 -30.10 3.64 9.33
C ALA A 52 -30.02 2.63 10.48
N LYS A 53 -29.95 1.33 10.16
CA LYS A 53 -29.72 0.23 11.13
C LYS A 53 -28.25 0.07 11.54
N GLY A 54 -27.33 0.89 11.04
CA GLY A 54 -25.92 0.88 11.42
C GLY A 54 -24.99 0.09 10.49
N VAL A 55 -25.45 -0.33 9.31
CA VAL A 55 -24.55 -0.95 8.32
C VAL A 55 -23.52 0.09 7.86
N GLN A 56 -22.23 -0.27 7.92
CA GLN A 56 -21.13 0.59 7.48
C GLN A 56 -21.01 0.66 5.94
N ALA A 57 -20.44 1.75 5.42
CA ALA A 57 -20.15 1.87 4.00
C ALA A 57 -19.21 0.76 3.57
N ARG A 58 -19.37 0.28 2.33
CA ARG A 58 -18.40 -0.64 1.74
C ARG A 58 -17.00 -0.03 1.63
N VAL A 59 -16.91 1.29 1.47
CA VAL A 59 -15.65 2.04 1.36
C VAL A 59 -14.91 2.10 2.70
N GLU A 60 -15.65 2.13 3.81
CA GLU A 60 -15.12 2.18 5.18
C GLU A 60 -14.86 0.78 5.74
N THR A 61 -15.57 -0.24 5.25
CA THR A 61 -15.43 -1.61 5.73
C THR A 61 -14.06 -2.16 5.30
N PRO A 62 -13.19 -2.55 6.26
CA PRO A 62 -11.91 -3.16 5.92
C PRO A 62 -12.13 -4.48 5.16
N PRO A 63 -11.28 -4.83 4.19
CA PRO A 63 -11.42 -6.08 3.46
C PRO A 63 -11.32 -7.27 4.41
N ASN A 64 -12.28 -8.21 4.32
CA ASN A 64 -12.44 -9.38 5.19
C ASN A 64 -11.19 -10.29 5.34
N LYS A 65 -10.13 -10.07 4.56
CA LYS A 65 -8.89 -10.88 4.54
C LYS A 65 -7.68 -10.18 5.17
N ARG A 66 -7.85 -9.02 5.82
CA ARG A 66 -6.76 -8.42 6.61
C ARG A 66 -6.52 -9.25 7.87
N LYS A 67 -5.29 -9.75 8.03
CA LYS A 67 -4.86 -10.55 9.18
C LYS A 67 -4.42 -9.67 10.35
N LEU A 68 -3.76 -8.56 10.03
CA LEU A 68 -3.34 -7.54 10.99
C LEU A 68 -4.39 -6.42 11.09
N THR A 69 -4.45 -5.78 12.27
CA THR A 69 -5.19 -4.54 12.46
C THR A 69 -4.48 -3.38 11.78
N GLN A 70 -5.15 -2.25 11.61
CA GLN A 70 -4.52 -1.06 11.02
C GLN A 70 -3.32 -0.60 11.86
N LEU A 71 -3.45 -0.56 13.19
CA LEU A 71 -2.36 -0.17 14.09
C LEU A 71 -1.13 -1.07 13.99
N GLU A 72 -1.35 -2.39 13.87
CA GLU A 72 -0.24 -3.33 13.67
C GLU A 72 0.41 -3.17 12.30
N GLU A 73 -0.37 -2.93 11.24
CA GLU A 73 0.18 -2.62 9.92
C GLU A 73 1.01 -1.33 9.95
N ASP A 74 0.53 -0.28 10.62
CA ASP A 74 1.23 0.99 10.77
C ASP A 74 2.54 0.81 11.56
N SER A 75 2.50 0.03 12.65
CA SER A 75 3.68 -0.31 13.45
C SER A 75 4.72 -1.10 12.64
N LEU A 76 4.25 -2.01 11.78
CA LEU A 76 5.11 -2.77 10.88
C LEU A 76 5.73 -1.87 9.80
N ILE A 77 4.98 -0.89 9.27
CA ILE A 77 5.49 0.12 8.34
C ILE A 77 6.59 0.95 9.00
N GLU A 78 6.35 1.47 10.21
CA GLU A 78 7.35 2.24 10.97
C GLU A 78 8.62 1.42 11.22
N TRP A 79 8.45 0.14 11.58
CA TRP A 79 9.57 -0.78 11.74
C TRP A 79 10.37 -0.93 10.43
N ILE A 80 9.72 -1.12 9.28
CA ILE A 80 10.38 -1.18 7.97
C ILE A 80 11.18 0.10 7.70
N PHE A 81 10.58 1.28 7.91
CA PHE A 81 11.29 2.55 7.72
C PHE A 81 12.46 2.73 8.69
N SER A 82 12.33 2.27 9.93
CA SER A 82 13.43 2.31 10.90
C SER A 82 14.61 1.42 10.46
N MET A 83 14.34 0.27 9.85
CA MET A 83 15.34 -0.64 9.31
C MET A 83 16.02 -0.05 8.06
N ASP A 84 15.23 0.56 7.17
CA ASP A 84 15.74 1.22 5.97
C ASP A 84 16.65 2.42 6.30
N LYS A 85 16.25 3.26 7.28
CA LYS A 85 17.08 4.37 7.78
C LYS A 85 18.45 3.93 8.31
N ARG A 86 18.57 2.69 8.79
CA ARG A 86 19.83 2.09 9.27
C ARG A 86 20.62 1.37 8.16
N GLY A 87 20.16 1.44 6.91
CA GLY A 87 20.78 0.76 5.77
C GLY A 87 20.49 -0.75 5.70
N ALA A 88 19.55 -1.26 6.49
CA ALA A 88 19.25 -2.68 6.62
C ALA A 88 17.80 -2.99 6.21
N ALA A 89 17.38 -2.54 5.02
CA ALA A 89 16.01 -2.75 4.54
C ALA A 89 15.60 -4.24 4.55
N PRO A 90 14.48 -4.61 5.20
CA PRO A 90 14.11 -5.99 5.39
C PRO A 90 13.62 -6.64 4.09
N ARG A 91 13.91 -7.95 3.94
CA ARG A 91 13.37 -8.75 2.83
C ARG A 91 11.89 -9.08 3.07
N LYS A 92 11.16 -9.45 2.02
CA LYS A 92 9.75 -9.91 2.12
C LYS A 92 9.53 -11.04 3.13
N THR A 93 10.53 -11.92 3.31
CA THR A 93 10.49 -13.03 4.26
C THR A 93 10.52 -12.49 5.69
N ALA A 94 11.47 -11.59 6.00
CA ALA A 94 11.56 -10.95 7.30
C ALA A 94 10.30 -10.13 7.65
N VAL A 95 9.70 -9.44 6.68
CA VAL A 95 8.42 -8.73 6.89
C VAL A 95 7.29 -9.71 7.21
N ARG A 96 7.29 -10.90 6.59
CA ARG A 96 6.32 -11.96 6.89
C ARG A 96 6.52 -12.51 8.30
N GLU A 97 7.75 -12.84 8.66
CA GLU A 97 8.12 -13.35 9.99
C GLU A 97 7.74 -12.34 11.08
N MET A 98 8.01 -11.05 10.86
CA MET A 98 7.62 -10.00 11.79
C MET A 98 6.09 -9.92 11.97
N ALA A 99 5.33 -10.08 10.88
CA ALA A 99 3.86 -10.15 10.97
C ALA A 99 3.38 -11.40 11.74
N ASP A 100 4.02 -12.55 11.55
CA ASP A 100 3.71 -13.76 12.30
C ASP A 100 4.06 -13.62 13.79
N ILE A 101 5.15 -12.91 14.14
CA ILE A 101 5.50 -12.57 15.52
C ILE A 101 4.40 -11.70 16.16
N LEU A 102 3.92 -10.67 15.46
CA LEU A 102 2.82 -9.83 15.94
C LEU A 102 1.54 -10.64 16.16
N LEU A 103 1.24 -11.58 15.26
CA LEU A 103 0.07 -12.46 15.41
C LEU A 103 0.22 -13.45 16.56
N ALA A 104 1.41 -14.01 16.77
CA ALA A 104 1.69 -14.91 17.88
C ALA A 104 1.59 -14.19 19.24
N ALA A 105 2.01 -12.92 19.30
CA ALA A 105 1.92 -12.10 20.50
C ALA A 105 0.48 -11.86 20.99
N ARG A 106 -0.54 -12.09 20.14
CA ARG A 106 -1.96 -12.03 20.53
C ARG A 106 -2.42 -13.20 21.42
N GLY A 107 -1.58 -14.23 21.62
CA GLY A 107 -1.89 -15.34 22.53
C GLY A 107 -2.90 -16.36 21.98
N SER A 108 -3.06 -16.46 20.66
CA SER A 108 -3.91 -17.49 20.03
C SER A 108 -3.15 -18.82 19.89
N HIS A 109 -3.81 -19.95 20.14
CA HIS A 109 -3.22 -21.29 20.03
C HIS A 109 -4.05 -22.22 19.12
N PRO A 110 -3.50 -22.70 17.98
CA PRO A 110 -2.21 -22.31 17.40
C PRO A 110 -2.26 -20.85 16.87
N PRO A 111 -1.11 -20.15 16.84
CA PRO A 111 -1.07 -18.77 16.39
C PRO A 111 -1.43 -18.69 14.90
N PRO A 112 -2.28 -17.74 14.48
CA PRO A 112 -2.59 -17.56 13.08
C PRO A 112 -1.35 -17.05 12.34
N THR A 113 -1.07 -17.63 11.17
CA THR A 113 0.01 -17.17 10.30
C THR A 113 -0.52 -16.44 9.07
N VAL A 114 0.34 -15.62 8.46
CA VAL A 114 0.04 -14.97 7.19
C VAL A 114 0.39 -15.88 6.01
N GLY A 115 -0.33 -15.72 4.90
CA GLY A 115 -0.10 -16.53 3.71
C GLY A 115 1.17 -16.13 2.93
N GLN A 116 1.64 -17.00 2.04
CA GLN A 116 2.84 -16.77 1.23
C GLN A 116 2.81 -15.44 0.46
N ASN A 117 1.67 -15.07 -0.13
CA ASN A 117 1.53 -13.83 -0.91
C ASN A 117 1.20 -12.60 -0.07
N TRP A 118 1.09 -12.73 1.26
CA TRP A 118 0.67 -11.65 2.13
C TRP A 118 1.61 -10.44 2.09
N SER A 119 2.93 -10.65 2.15
CA SER A 119 3.91 -9.55 2.12
C SER A 119 3.88 -8.75 0.82
N SER A 120 3.71 -9.42 -0.33
CA SER A 120 3.50 -8.73 -1.62
C SER A 120 2.21 -7.90 -1.62
N ASN A 121 1.12 -8.45 -1.10
CA ASN A 121 -0.17 -7.74 -1.02
C ASN A 121 -0.14 -6.60 0.01
N PHE A 122 0.61 -6.76 1.10
CA PHE A 122 0.85 -5.70 2.09
C PHE A 122 1.57 -4.52 1.45
N ILE A 123 2.68 -4.77 0.75
CA ILE A 123 3.42 -3.71 0.05
C ILE A 123 2.55 -3.04 -1.03
N ASN A 124 1.79 -3.81 -1.81
CA ASN A 124 0.92 -3.24 -2.85
C ASN A 124 -0.22 -2.36 -2.31
N ARG A 125 -0.60 -2.53 -1.03
CA ARG A 125 -1.65 -1.71 -0.39
C ARG A 125 -1.12 -0.38 0.15
N HIS A 126 0.19 -0.31 0.39
CA HIS A 126 0.87 0.77 1.10
C HIS A 126 1.81 1.48 0.13
N PRO A 127 1.33 2.50 -0.62
CA PRO A 127 2.10 3.18 -1.67
C PRO A 127 3.40 3.85 -1.18
N GLU A 128 3.48 4.14 0.12
CA GLU A 128 4.68 4.60 0.83
C GLU A 128 5.80 3.55 0.87
N LEU A 129 5.46 2.26 0.78
CA LEU A 129 6.43 1.17 0.69
C LEU A 129 6.79 0.90 -0.76
N ARG A 130 8.09 0.94 -1.06
CA ARG A 130 8.61 0.51 -2.36
C ARG A 130 9.63 -0.59 -2.17
N MET A 131 9.48 -1.66 -2.94
CA MET A 131 10.53 -2.65 -3.02
C MET A 131 11.60 -2.25 -4.01
N ARG A 132 12.86 -2.47 -3.63
CA ARG A 132 13.99 -2.48 -4.54
C ARG A 132 14.59 -3.87 -4.56
N ILE A 133 14.80 -4.40 -5.76
CA ILE A 133 15.51 -5.65 -5.96
C ILE A 133 16.97 -5.27 -6.18
N SER A 134 17.87 -5.87 -5.39
CA SER A 134 19.30 -5.77 -5.69
C SER A 134 19.56 -6.53 -6.98
N ILE A 135 19.99 -5.82 -8.01
CA ILE A 135 20.41 -6.42 -9.27
C ILE A 135 21.85 -6.89 -9.08
N ARG A 136 22.14 -8.12 -9.47
CA ARG A 136 23.50 -8.65 -9.42
C ARG A 136 24.41 -7.73 -10.23
N TYR A 137 25.55 -7.35 -9.67
CA TYR A 137 26.53 -6.54 -10.38
C TYR A 137 26.97 -7.28 -11.65
N ASP A 138 26.98 -6.58 -12.78
CA ASP A 138 27.40 -7.16 -14.05
C ASP A 138 28.90 -7.49 -13.98
N TYR A 139 29.24 -8.74 -14.27
CA TYR A 139 30.61 -9.23 -14.19
C TYR A 139 31.52 -8.52 -15.21
N GLN A 140 31.02 -8.26 -16.43
CA GLN A 140 31.82 -7.55 -17.44
C GLN A 140 32.09 -6.11 -17.01
N ARG A 141 31.11 -5.47 -16.37
CA ARG A 141 31.29 -4.14 -15.79
C ARG A 141 32.34 -4.14 -14.69
N ALA A 142 32.33 -5.14 -13.81
CA ALA A 142 33.34 -5.28 -12.76
C ALA A 142 34.76 -5.42 -13.31
N LEU A 143 34.94 -6.18 -14.40
CA LEU A 143 36.24 -6.33 -15.06
C LEU A 143 36.72 -5.02 -15.70
N ASN A 144 35.81 -4.26 -16.31
CA ASN A 144 36.15 -2.99 -16.98
C ASN A 144 36.35 -1.82 -16.00
N GLU A 145 35.93 -1.95 -14.74
CA GLU A 145 36.13 -0.97 -13.67
C GLU A 145 37.40 -1.24 -12.84
N ASP A 146 38.30 -2.12 -13.31
CA ASP A 146 39.60 -2.36 -12.65
C ASP A 146 40.39 -1.03 -12.57
N PRO A 147 40.69 -0.53 -11.36
CA PRO A 147 41.42 0.74 -11.18
C PRO A 147 42.78 0.78 -11.84
N LYS A 148 43.40 -0.37 -12.12
CA LYS A 148 44.69 -0.44 -12.84
C LYS A 148 44.49 -0.18 -14.33
N LEU A 149 43.60 -0.93 -14.96
CA LEU A 149 43.27 -0.79 -16.39
C LEU A 149 42.77 0.62 -16.70
N LEU A 150 41.91 1.20 -15.84
CA LEU A 150 41.43 2.57 -16.01
C LEU A 150 42.57 3.59 -15.92
N ARG A 151 43.47 3.46 -14.94
CA ARG A 151 44.61 4.39 -14.78
C ARG A 151 45.58 4.32 -15.95
N GLU A 152 45.88 3.12 -16.43
CA GLU A 152 46.73 2.93 -17.61
C GLU A 152 46.10 3.57 -18.85
N TRP A 153 44.80 3.35 -19.07
CA TRP A 153 44.08 3.97 -20.18
C TRP A 153 44.10 5.49 -20.12
N PHE A 154 43.77 6.10 -18.97
CA PHE A 154 43.84 7.57 -18.80
C PHE A 154 45.26 8.11 -19.00
N SER A 155 46.28 7.37 -18.58
CA SER A 155 47.69 7.76 -18.79
C SER A 155 48.06 7.76 -20.27
N ILE A 156 47.56 6.79 -21.03
CA ILE A 156 47.75 6.73 -22.49
C ILE A 156 47.03 7.91 -23.15
N VAL A 157 45.77 8.16 -22.82
CA VAL A 157 44.99 9.29 -23.35
C VAL A 157 45.70 10.62 -23.08
N GLN A 158 46.18 10.84 -21.86
CA GLN A 158 46.92 12.06 -21.50
C GLN A 158 48.21 12.21 -22.31
N ARG A 159 48.93 11.11 -22.55
CA ARG A 159 50.13 11.12 -23.39
C ARG A 159 49.79 11.50 -24.83
N THR A 160 48.77 10.88 -25.41
CA THR A 160 48.34 11.15 -26.79
C THR A 160 47.86 12.60 -26.97
N ILE A 161 47.16 13.17 -25.98
CA ILE A 161 46.78 14.59 -25.95
C ILE A 161 48.02 15.48 -25.99
N ASN A 162 48.99 15.21 -25.11
CA ASN A 162 50.21 16.02 -25.03
C ASN A 162 51.05 15.93 -26.33
N GLU A 163 51.08 14.77 -26.98
CA GLU A 163 51.82 14.54 -28.23
C GLU A 163 51.14 15.19 -29.45
N ASN A 164 49.81 15.19 -29.52
CA ASN A 164 49.06 15.69 -30.69
C ASN A 164 48.48 17.10 -30.51
N GLY A 165 48.60 17.70 -29.32
CA GLY A 165 48.21 19.08 -29.04
C GLY A 165 46.70 19.35 -29.16
N ILE A 166 45.86 18.36 -28.87
CA ILE A 166 44.39 18.47 -28.85
C ILE A 166 43.90 18.75 -27.43
#